data_AF-A0AA44G997-F1
#
_entry.id   AF-A0AA44G997-F1
#
_cell.length_a   1.000
_cell.length_b   1.000
_cell.length_c   1.000
_cell.angle_alpha   90.00
_cell.angle_beta   90.00
_cell.angle_gamma   90.00
#
_symmetry.space_group_name_H-M   'P 1'
#
loop_
_entity.id
_entity.type
_entity.pdbx_description
1 polymer ?
#
loop_
_entity_poly.entity_id
_entity_poly.type
_entity_poly.pdbx_seq_one_letter_code
_entity_poly.pdbx_strand_id
1 'polypeptide(L)'
;MLKDIVIQALKAVQNDCLSLSQHHYPTVHNKGMSNRHLTSLVERRLIKTADAFGFDLSIEPVEISKNTPPSKSVYRRITTQHGTVWLFPYSIKTANKVFKSHLLETLFIWRKEYAYAIQPNDCVVLVCDHWLSRINTSQQLLDWWHNRLPDNCDNYAQHGVLLSPSQAPRLDDLLHTLELQPCYKTHTHPLKKEEDGSQVTRYVHLYGIFECK
;
A
#
# COMPACT_ATOMS: atom_id res chain seq x y z
N MET A 1 -19.62 0.86 4.51
CA MET A 1 -19.17 0.98 5.91
C MET A 1 -17.73 0.52 6.10
N LEU A 2 -17.35 -0.77 5.97
CA LEU A 2 -15.94 -1.19 6.12
C LEU A 2 -14.99 -0.42 5.18
N LYS A 3 -15.36 -0.34 3.90
CA LYS A 3 -14.57 0.40 2.88
C LYS A 3 -14.37 1.86 3.26
N ASP A 4 -15.42 2.53 3.75
CA ASP A 4 -15.36 3.94 4.14
C ASP A 4 -14.42 4.15 5.34
N ILE A 5 -14.51 3.27 6.34
CA ILE A 5 -13.60 3.25 7.49
C ILE A 5 -12.15 3.09 7.03
N VAL A 6 -11.88 2.11 6.16
CA VAL A 6 -10.54 1.86 5.64
C VAL A 6 -10.04 3.06 4.83
N ILE A 7 -10.86 3.64 3.95
CA ILE A 7 -10.49 4.83 3.17
C ILE A 7 -10.15 6.00 4.10
N GLN A 8 -10.94 6.25 5.13
CA GLN A 8 -10.67 7.31 6.12
C GLN A 8 -9.36 7.05 6.87
N ALA A 9 -9.13 5.81 7.31
CA ALA A 9 -7.90 5.44 7.99
C ALA A 9 -6.68 5.64 7.06
N LEU A 10 -6.76 5.23 5.79
CA LEU A 10 -5.67 5.41 4.82
C LEU A 10 -5.41 6.88 4.49
N LYS A 11 -6.45 7.71 4.36
CA LYS A 11 -6.29 9.17 4.24
C LYS A 11 -5.60 9.77 5.46
N ALA A 12 -5.93 9.31 6.66
CA ALA A 12 -5.26 9.75 7.88
C ALA A 12 -3.79 9.27 7.94
N VAL A 13 -3.48 8.06 7.46
CA VAL A 13 -2.09 7.59 7.29
C VAL A 13 -1.31 8.50 6.33
N GLN A 14 -1.92 8.94 5.22
CA GLN A 14 -1.28 9.87 4.29
C GLN A 14 -0.90 11.19 4.98
N ASN A 15 -1.84 11.76 5.76
CA ASN A 15 -1.62 12.99 6.52
C ASN A 15 -0.54 12.82 7.61
N ASP A 16 -0.47 11.66 8.24
CA ASP A 16 0.59 11.34 9.20
C ASP A 16 1.95 11.30 8.55
N CYS A 17 2.07 10.66 7.39
CA CYS A 17 3.34 10.57 6.68
C CYS A 17 3.82 11.97 6.25
N LEU A 18 2.88 12.83 5.82
CA LEU A 18 3.15 14.23 5.54
C LEU A 18 3.64 15.00 6.78
N SER A 19 2.99 14.81 7.93
CA SER A 19 3.35 15.50 9.19
C SER A 19 4.70 15.01 9.73
N LEU A 20 4.96 13.70 9.69
CA LEU A 20 6.23 13.11 10.13
C LEU A 20 7.42 13.63 9.30
N SER A 21 7.21 13.90 8.01
CA SER A 21 8.24 14.47 7.13
C SER A 21 8.69 15.86 7.54
N GLN A 22 7.84 16.63 8.26
CA GLN A 22 8.16 17.97 8.73
C GLN A 22 9.12 17.98 9.92
N HIS A 23 9.32 16.86 10.62
CA HIS A 23 10.09 16.80 11.87
C HIS A 23 11.27 15.82 11.81
N HIS A 24 11.35 14.96 10.79
CA HIS A 24 12.34 13.87 10.70
C HIS A 24 13.07 13.80 9.35
N TYR A 25 13.07 14.89 8.59
CA TYR A 25 14.00 15.06 7.47
C TYR A 25 15.39 15.28 8.11
N PRO A 26 16.38 14.37 7.93
CA PRO A 26 16.70 13.58 6.74
C PRO A 26 16.68 12.04 6.93
N THR A 27 16.09 11.47 7.98
CA THR A 27 16.20 10.02 8.28
C THR A 27 15.46 9.13 7.27
N VAL A 28 14.46 9.67 6.56
CA VAL A 28 13.73 8.98 5.48
C VAL A 28 14.55 8.90 4.17
N HIS A 29 15.59 9.73 4.01
CA HIS A 29 16.30 9.94 2.74
C HIS A 29 17.02 8.71 2.17
N ASN A 30 17.36 7.71 2.98
CA ASN A 30 18.22 6.60 2.52
C ASN A 30 17.59 5.21 2.46
N LYS A 31 16.42 4.95 3.07
CA LYS A 31 15.89 3.56 3.15
C LYS A 31 14.38 3.39 2.92
N GLY A 32 13.60 4.48 2.85
CA GLY A 32 12.13 4.39 2.82
C GLY A 32 11.57 3.86 4.14
N MET A 33 10.27 3.53 4.16
CA MET A 33 9.65 2.88 5.31
C MET A 33 9.87 1.36 5.25
N SER A 34 10.07 0.70 6.39
CA SER A 34 10.07 -0.77 6.42
C SER A 34 8.64 -1.29 6.32
N ASN A 35 8.44 -2.55 5.89
CA ASN A 35 7.12 -3.18 5.90
C ASN A 35 6.47 -3.08 7.30
N ARG A 36 7.24 -3.25 8.37
CA ARG A 36 6.76 -3.10 9.76
C ARG A 36 6.29 -1.69 10.08
N HIS A 37 6.98 -0.66 9.58
CA HIS A 37 6.55 0.73 9.75
C HIS A 37 5.23 0.99 9.02
N LEU A 38 5.11 0.51 7.78
CA LEU A 38 3.87 0.57 7.00
C LEU A 38 2.72 -0.15 7.74
N THR A 39 2.94 -1.37 8.24
CA THR A 39 1.96 -2.12 9.05
C THR A 39 1.51 -1.29 10.24
N SER A 40 2.45 -0.84 11.07
CA SER A 40 2.16 -0.16 12.33
C SER A 40 1.46 1.20 12.13
N LEU A 41 1.75 1.91 11.04
CA LEU A 41 1.04 3.14 10.69
C LEU A 41 -0.44 2.87 10.40
N VAL A 42 -0.73 1.86 9.60
CA VAL A 42 -2.09 1.51 9.22
C VAL A 42 -2.86 0.93 10.41
N GLU A 43 -2.27 0.02 11.19
CA GLU A 43 -2.87 -0.54 12.40
C GLU A 43 -3.28 0.56 13.39
N ARG A 44 -2.35 1.44 13.75
CA ARG A 44 -2.63 2.54 14.70
C ARG A 44 -3.76 3.43 14.21
N ARG A 45 -3.86 3.65 12.88
CA ARG A 45 -4.93 4.49 12.32
C ARG A 45 -6.26 3.78 12.24
N LEU A 46 -6.29 2.48 11.96
CA LEU A 46 -7.51 1.68 12.03
C LEU A 46 -8.04 1.60 13.47
N ILE A 47 -7.16 1.39 14.47
CA ILE A 47 -7.52 1.43 15.90
C ILE A 47 -8.16 2.77 16.25
N LYS A 48 -7.46 3.89 15.99
CA LYS A 48 -8.01 5.22 16.29
C LYS A 48 -9.33 5.51 15.56
N THR A 49 -9.49 5.00 14.34
CA THR A 49 -10.73 5.17 13.58
C THR A 49 -11.84 4.36 14.22
N ALA A 50 -11.58 3.11 14.62
CA ALA A 50 -12.52 2.25 15.30
C ALA A 50 -12.98 2.83 16.64
N ASP A 51 -12.04 3.31 17.46
CA ASP A 51 -12.32 3.98 18.73
C ASP A 51 -13.26 5.18 18.53
N ALA A 52 -13.03 5.98 17.48
CA ALA A 52 -13.84 7.14 17.15
C ALA A 52 -15.28 6.79 16.70
N PHE A 53 -15.47 5.63 16.08
CA PHE A 53 -16.78 5.12 15.68
C PHE A 53 -17.42 4.19 16.72
N GLY A 54 -16.71 3.87 17.80
CA GLY A 54 -17.21 3.02 18.89
C GLY A 54 -17.41 1.56 18.49
N PHE A 55 -16.55 0.99 17.62
CA PHE A 55 -16.59 -0.43 17.31
C PHE A 55 -15.30 -1.15 17.71
N ASP A 56 -15.44 -2.42 18.09
CA ASP A 56 -14.31 -3.28 18.44
C ASP A 56 -13.60 -3.79 17.17
N LEU A 57 -12.29 -3.94 17.29
CA LEU A 57 -11.48 -4.61 16.27
C LEU A 57 -10.51 -5.59 16.92
N SER A 58 -10.23 -6.70 16.23
CA SER A 58 -9.13 -7.59 16.56
C SER A 58 -8.06 -7.55 15.47
N ILE A 59 -6.79 -7.60 15.87
CA ILE A 59 -5.64 -7.61 14.96
C ILE A 59 -4.84 -8.87 15.20
N GLU A 60 -4.67 -9.66 14.14
CA GLU A 60 -3.90 -10.90 14.17
C GLU A 60 -2.92 -10.97 12.99
N PRO A 61 -1.78 -11.66 13.14
CA PRO A 61 -0.86 -11.86 12.03
C PRO A 61 -1.46 -12.79 10.97
N VAL A 62 -1.20 -12.50 9.69
CA VAL A 62 -1.46 -13.46 8.59
C VAL A 62 -0.23 -14.33 8.40
N GLU A 63 -0.42 -15.64 8.39
CA GLU A 63 0.64 -16.64 8.22
C GLU A 63 0.67 -17.10 6.76
N ILE A 64 1.75 -16.77 6.05
CA ILE A 64 1.92 -17.11 4.62
C ILE A 64 3.04 -18.14 4.45
N SER A 65 3.94 -18.23 5.43
CA SER A 65 5.04 -19.19 5.42
C SER A 65 5.12 -19.87 6.77
N LYS A 66 5.11 -21.21 6.78
CA LYS A 66 5.30 -22.05 7.97
C LYS A 66 6.62 -21.77 8.70
N ASN A 67 7.60 -21.21 8.00
CA ASN A 67 8.93 -20.91 8.54
C ASN A 67 9.03 -19.52 9.17
N THR A 68 8.02 -18.67 9.01
CA THR A 68 8.00 -17.33 9.60
C THR A 68 7.12 -17.37 10.86
N PRO A 69 7.69 -17.16 12.06
CA PRO A 69 6.87 -17.14 13.27
C PRO A 69 5.86 -15.99 13.21
N PRO A 70 4.67 -16.14 13.82
CA PRO A 70 3.60 -15.15 13.72
C PRO A 70 4.02 -13.74 14.16
N SER A 71 4.87 -13.66 15.20
CA SER A 71 5.44 -12.41 15.72
C SER A 71 6.32 -11.63 14.73
N LYS A 72 6.81 -12.29 13.67
CA LYS A 72 7.62 -11.66 12.62
C LYS A 72 6.80 -11.32 11.37
N SER A 73 5.55 -11.79 11.26
CA SER A 73 4.69 -11.42 10.14
C SER A 73 4.50 -9.91 10.10
N VAL A 74 4.49 -9.35 8.90
CA VAL A 74 4.16 -7.93 8.63
C VAL A 74 2.74 -7.80 8.09
N TYR A 75 2.11 -8.93 7.74
CA TYR A 75 0.77 -9.01 7.22
C TYR A 75 -0.22 -9.11 8.37
N ARG A 76 -1.39 -8.50 8.22
CA ARG A 76 -2.39 -8.43 9.30
C ARG A 76 -3.78 -8.75 8.81
N ARG A 77 -4.47 -9.52 9.64
CA ARG A 77 -5.91 -9.74 9.59
C ARG A 77 -6.51 -8.83 10.64
N ILE A 78 -7.29 -7.86 10.20
CA ILE A 78 -7.93 -6.88 11.08
C ILE A 78 -9.43 -7.09 10.96
N THR A 79 -10.02 -7.75 11.95
CA THR A 79 -11.42 -8.15 11.93
C THR A 79 -12.26 -7.14 12.69
N THR A 80 -13.39 -6.75 12.09
CA THR A 80 -14.39 -5.87 12.67
C THR A 80 -15.77 -6.49 12.53
N GLN A 81 -16.79 -5.91 13.17
CA GLN A 81 -18.19 -6.31 12.94
C GLN A 81 -18.67 -6.10 11.49
N HIS A 82 -17.96 -5.31 10.68
CA HIS A 82 -18.33 -5.00 9.30
C HIS A 82 -17.59 -5.85 8.26
N GLY A 83 -16.70 -6.74 8.70
CA GLY A 83 -15.84 -7.58 7.87
C GLY A 83 -14.35 -7.45 8.22
N THR A 84 -13.51 -8.08 7.41
CA THR A 84 -12.07 -8.23 7.66
C THR A 84 -11.25 -7.45 6.64
N VAL A 85 -10.24 -6.74 7.16
CA VAL A 85 -9.21 -6.09 6.36
C VAL A 85 -7.96 -6.97 6.35
N TRP A 86 -7.56 -7.41 5.17
CA TRP A 86 -6.35 -8.18 4.94
C TRP A 86 -5.24 -7.24 4.45
N LEU A 87 -4.37 -6.82 5.36
CA LEU A 87 -3.34 -5.80 5.12
C LEU A 87 -2.02 -6.42 4.66
N PHE A 88 -1.53 -5.96 3.50
CA PHE A 88 -0.24 -6.35 2.93
C PHE A 88 0.64 -5.13 2.65
N PRO A 89 1.63 -4.86 3.54
CA PRO A 89 2.55 -3.76 3.37
C PRO A 89 3.80 -4.17 2.59
N TYR A 90 4.24 -3.32 1.65
CA TYR A 90 5.45 -3.56 0.85
C TYR A 90 6.33 -2.32 0.69
N SER A 91 7.55 -2.42 1.18
CA SER A 91 8.62 -1.52 0.78
C SER A 91 9.26 -1.98 -0.51
N ILE A 92 8.85 -1.34 -1.61
CA ILE A 92 9.27 -1.70 -2.95
C ILE A 92 10.70 -1.18 -3.14
N LYS A 93 11.68 -2.08 -3.15
CA LYS A 93 13.07 -1.71 -3.49
C LYS A 93 13.25 -1.56 -5.00
N THR A 94 12.68 -2.50 -5.76
CA THR A 94 12.71 -2.50 -7.21
C THR A 94 11.35 -2.96 -7.72
N ALA A 95 10.66 -2.13 -8.52
CA ALA A 95 9.33 -2.42 -9.06
C ALA A 95 9.33 -3.43 -10.23
N ASN A 96 10.24 -4.41 -10.19
CA ASN A 96 10.52 -5.34 -11.28
C ASN A 96 9.58 -6.57 -11.27
N LYS A 97 9.79 -7.48 -12.24
CA LYS A 97 9.01 -8.72 -12.35
C LYS A 97 9.09 -9.59 -11.09
N VAL A 98 10.24 -9.64 -10.42
CA VAL A 98 10.43 -10.43 -9.19
C VAL A 98 9.51 -9.93 -8.08
N PHE A 99 9.46 -8.60 -7.85
CA PHE A 99 8.53 -8.02 -6.88
C PHE A 99 7.07 -8.34 -7.23
N LYS A 100 6.68 -8.14 -8.50
CA LYS A 100 5.30 -8.39 -8.96
C LYS A 100 4.89 -9.86 -8.80
N SER A 101 5.79 -10.79 -9.14
CA SER A 101 5.57 -12.23 -8.94
C SER A 101 5.47 -12.60 -7.47
N HIS A 102 6.33 -12.05 -6.61
CA HIS A 102 6.28 -12.29 -5.17
C HIS A 102 4.99 -11.76 -4.54
N LEU A 103 4.53 -10.57 -4.93
CA LEU A 103 3.24 -10.03 -4.51
C LEU A 103 2.10 -10.99 -4.87
N LEU A 104 2.04 -11.44 -6.13
CA LEU A 104 0.99 -12.34 -6.59
C LEU A 104 1.03 -13.69 -5.87
N GLU A 105 2.22 -14.28 -5.71
CA GLU A 105 2.42 -15.54 -4.98
C GLU A 105 1.96 -15.41 -3.52
N THR A 106 2.32 -14.30 -2.86
CA THR A 106 1.90 -14.01 -1.48
C THR A 106 0.38 -14.00 -1.36
N LEU A 107 -0.30 -13.28 -2.26
CA LEU A 107 -1.75 -13.17 -2.26
C LEU A 107 -2.43 -14.49 -2.67
N PHE A 108 -1.84 -15.25 -3.59
CA PHE A 108 -2.34 -16.57 -3.95
C PHE A 108 -2.29 -17.55 -2.77
N ILE A 109 -1.16 -17.59 -2.05
CA ILE A 109 -1.03 -18.42 -0.84
C ILE A 109 -2.04 -17.97 0.21
N TRP A 110 -2.16 -16.67 0.47
CA TRP A 110 -3.16 -16.14 1.40
C TRP A 110 -4.58 -16.58 1.02
N ARG A 111 -4.99 -16.39 -0.23
CA ARG A 111 -6.34 -16.75 -0.69
C ARG A 111 -6.58 -18.25 -0.51
N LYS A 112 -5.58 -19.08 -0.82
CA LYS A 112 -5.67 -20.54 -0.67
C LYS A 112 -5.80 -20.98 0.80
N GLU A 113 -4.93 -20.47 1.67
CA GLU A 113 -4.88 -20.87 3.08
C GLU A 113 -6.06 -20.33 3.88
N TYR A 114 -6.57 -19.14 3.54
CA TYR A 114 -7.67 -18.48 4.26
C TYR A 114 -9.01 -18.50 3.52
N ALA A 115 -9.14 -19.28 2.44
CA ALA A 115 -10.38 -19.38 1.65
C ALA A 115 -11.64 -19.64 2.49
N TYR A 116 -11.50 -20.43 3.57
CA TYR A 116 -12.61 -20.78 4.47
C TYR A 116 -13.09 -19.62 5.35
N ALA A 117 -12.27 -18.57 5.52
CA ALA A 117 -12.55 -17.44 6.40
C ALA A 117 -12.93 -16.17 5.66
N ILE A 118 -12.54 -16.02 4.39
CA ILE A 118 -12.81 -14.83 3.58
C ILE A 118 -14.31 -14.66 3.40
N GLN A 119 -14.82 -13.47 3.74
CA GLN A 119 -16.23 -13.10 3.58
C GLN A 119 -16.43 -12.11 2.42
N PRO A 120 -17.63 -12.02 1.83
CA PRO A 120 -17.91 -11.09 0.72
C PRO A 120 -17.71 -9.59 1.06
N ASN A 121 -17.79 -9.23 2.33
CA ASN A 121 -17.57 -7.84 2.78
C ASN A 121 -16.09 -7.54 3.08
N ASP A 122 -15.21 -8.55 3.02
CA ASP A 122 -13.78 -8.37 3.29
C ASP A 122 -13.09 -7.58 2.18
N CYS A 123 -11.96 -6.99 2.52
CA CYS A 123 -11.10 -6.34 1.54
C CYS A 123 -9.62 -6.62 1.79
N VAL A 124 -8.87 -6.71 0.69
CA VAL A 124 -7.41 -6.69 0.67
C VAL A 124 -6.95 -5.24 0.58
N VAL A 125 -6.04 -4.86 1.47
CA VAL A 125 -5.43 -3.53 1.49
C VAL A 125 -3.95 -3.66 1.18
N LEU A 126 -3.52 -3.07 0.06
CA LEU A 126 -2.12 -2.93 -0.30
C LEU A 126 -1.63 -1.54 0.09
N VAL A 127 -0.54 -1.48 0.86
CA VAL A 127 0.12 -0.22 1.20
C VAL A 127 1.61 -0.35 0.88
N CYS A 128 2.10 0.47 -0.03
CA CYS A 128 3.47 0.38 -0.49
C CYS A 128 4.20 1.71 -0.39
N ASP A 129 5.52 1.68 -0.21
CA ASP A 129 6.39 2.82 -0.50
C ASP A 129 7.40 2.48 -1.58
N HIS A 130 7.83 3.50 -2.34
CA HIS A 130 8.88 3.37 -3.33
C HIS A 130 9.63 4.69 -3.54
N TRP A 131 10.94 4.60 -3.77
CA TRP A 131 11.72 5.71 -4.29
C TRP A 131 11.87 5.57 -5.81
N LEU A 132 11.20 6.42 -6.56
CA LEU A 132 11.26 6.48 -8.01
C LEU A 132 12.71 6.73 -8.46
N SER A 133 13.15 5.87 -9.36
CA SER A 133 14.50 5.84 -9.91
C SER A 133 14.46 5.89 -11.44
N ARG A 134 15.63 5.98 -12.06
CA ARG A 134 15.76 5.98 -13.52
C ARG A 134 15.57 4.60 -14.16
N ILE A 135 15.37 3.55 -13.36
CA ILE A 135 15.14 2.19 -13.86
C ILE A 135 13.74 2.14 -14.50
N ASN A 136 13.64 1.59 -15.70
CA ASN A 136 12.39 1.51 -16.47
C ASN A 136 11.21 0.99 -15.62
N THR A 137 11.40 -0.09 -14.87
CA THR A 137 10.34 -0.67 -14.03
C THR A 137 9.84 0.28 -12.93
N SER A 138 10.70 1.16 -12.43
CA SER A 138 10.36 2.22 -11.47
C SER A 138 9.56 3.34 -12.13
N GLN A 139 9.96 3.76 -13.33
CA GLN A 139 9.26 4.76 -14.15
C GLN A 139 7.85 4.30 -14.54
N GLN A 140 7.66 2.99 -14.70
CA GLN A 140 6.38 2.35 -15.02
C GLN A 140 5.47 2.11 -13.82
N LEU A 141 5.95 2.34 -12.58
CA LEU A 141 5.24 1.92 -11.37
C LEU A 141 3.85 2.57 -11.24
N LEU A 142 3.74 3.88 -11.52
CA LEU A 142 2.48 4.60 -11.37
C LEU A 142 1.45 4.17 -12.42
N ASP A 143 1.86 3.98 -13.68
CA ASP A 143 0.96 3.44 -14.71
C ASP A 143 0.55 2.00 -14.39
N TRP A 144 1.48 1.16 -13.92
CA TRP A 144 1.18 -0.21 -13.51
C TRP A 144 0.17 -0.28 -12.36
N TRP A 145 0.26 0.66 -11.41
CA TRP A 145 -0.63 0.74 -10.26
C TRP A 145 -2.02 1.28 -10.64
N HIS A 146 -2.08 2.35 -11.44
CA HIS A 146 -3.32 3.08 -11.75
C HIS A 146 -3.99 2.66 -13.06
N ASN A 147 -3.33 1.86 -13.89
CA ASN A 147 -3.67 1.61 -15.30
C ASN A 147 -3.65 2.88 -16.17
N ARG A 148 -3.04 3.96 -15.67
CA ARG A 148 -2.86 5.22 -16.37
C ARG A 148 -1.71 6.00 -15.76
N LEU A 149 -1.05 6.81 -16.57
CA LEU A 149 -0.12 7.82 -16.09
C LEU A 149 -0.87 8.95 -15.37
N PRO A 150 -0.22 9.66 -14.43
CA PRO A 150 -0.75 10.90 -13.87
C PRO A 150 -0.96 11.96 -14.95
N ASP A 151 -2.00 12.79 -14.82
CA ASP A 151 -2.29 13.86 -15.80
C ASP A 151 -1.19 14.95 -15.82
N ASN A 152 -0.42 15.07 -14.74
CA ASN A 152 0.63 16.07 -14.55
C ASN A 152 2.06 15.52 -14.78
N CYS A 153 2.25 14.62 -15.76
CA CYS A 153 3.57 14.06 -16.10
C CYS A 153 4.66 15.11 -16.27
N ASP A 154 4.34 16.30 -16.80
CA ASP A 154 5.31 17.39 -16.97
C ASP A 154 5.90 17.87 -15.63
N ASN A 155 5.10 17.88 -14.56
CA ASN A 155 5.58 18.22 -13.22
C ASN A 155 6.59 17.18 -12.70
N TYR A 156 6.37 15.90 -12.98
CA TYR A 156 7.35 14.85 -12.65
C TYR A 156 8.66 15.07 -13.42
N ALA A 157 8.56 15.36 -14.72
CA ALA A 157 9.72 15.60 -15.57
C ALA A 157 10.55 16.81 -15.12
N GLN A 158 9.90 17.91 -14.72
CA GLN A 158 10.56 19.09 -14.14
C GLN A 158 11.35 18.76 -12.87
N HIS A 159 10.90 17.77 -12.08
CA HIS A 159 11.61 17.26 -10.91
C HIS A 159 12.57 16.11 -11.21
N GLY A 160 12.85 15.86 -12.50
CA GLY A 160 13.76 14.81 -12.96
C GLY A 160 13.26 13.39 -12.73
N VAL A 161 11.93 13.21 -12.66
CA VAL A 161 11.26 11.90 -12.63
C VAL A 161 10.57 11.68 -13.97
N LEU A 162 11.07 10.72 -14.73
CA LEU A 162 10.45 10.32 -15.99
C LEU A 162 9.47 9.19 -15.70
N LEU A 163 8.21 9.36 -16.10
CA LEU A 163 7.20 8.31 -16.00
C LEU A 163 6.97 7.69 -17.38
N SER A 164 6.68 6.40 -17.39
CA SER A 164 6.59 5.62 -18.62
C SER A 164 5.35 4.71 -18.57
N PRO A 165 4.66 4.45 -19.70
CA PRO A 165 3.61 3.45 -19.75
C PRO A 165 4.13 2.06 -19.34
N SER A 166 3.36 1.36 -18.53
CA SER A 166 3.68 0.00 -18.09
C SER A 166 3.31 -1.03 -19.16
N GLN A 167 4.14 -2.07 -19.26
CA GLN A 167 3.79 -3.25 -20.04
C GLN A 167 2.86 -4.15 -19.23
N ALA A 168 1.95 -4.84 -19.92
CA ALA A 168 1.09 -5.85 -19.34
C ALA A 168 1.91 -7.01 -18.73
N PRO A 169 1.37 -7.71 -17.71
CA PRO A 169 0.08 -7.47 -17.05
C PRO A 169 0.13 -6.31 -16.05
N ARG A 170 -0.96 -5.54 -15.99
CA ARG A 170 -1.14 -4.46 -15.00
C ARG A 170 -1.59 -5.02 -13.66
N LEU A 171 -1.54 -4.20 -12.60
CA LEU A 171 -1.91 -4.67 -11.25
C LEU A 171 -3.34 -5.23 -11.24
N ASP A 172 -4.29 -4.56 -11.88
CA ASP A 172 -5.68 -5.00 -11.87
C ASP A 172 -5.87 -6.33 -12.61
N ASP A 173 -5.17 -6.54 -13.73
CA ASP A 173 -5.19 -7.82 -14.45
C ASP A 173 -4.71 -8.96 -13.55
N LEU A 174 -3.62 -8.71 -12.80
CA LEU A 174 -3.05 -9.68 -11.87
C LEU A 174 -4.03 -10.00 -10.74
N LEU A 175 -4.63 -8.98 -10.13
CA LEU A 175 -5.55 -9.17 -9.02
C LEU A 175 -6.90 -9.75 -9.43
N HIS A 176 -7.33 -9.52 -10.67
CA HIS A 176 -8.53 -10.14 -11.23
C HIS A 176 -8.43 -11.68 -11.24
N THR A 177 -7.23 -12.23 -11.48
CA THR A 177 -7.01 -13.69 -11.40
C THR A 177 -7.17 -14.28 -9.99
N LEU A 178 -7.19 -13.43 -8.97
CA LEU A 178 -7.43 -13.78 -7.57
C LEU A 178 -8.84 -13.36 -7.11
N GLU A 179 -9.74 -13.04 -8.03
CA GLU A 179 -11.10 -12.57 -7.75
C GLU A 179 -11.12 -11.33 -6.84
N LEU A 180 -10.10 -10.47 -6.98
CA LEU A 180 -9.98 -9.21 -6.26
C LEU A 180 -10.34 -8.05 -7.19
N GLN A 181 -11.36 -7.27 -6.82
CA GLN A 181 -11.80 -6.12 -7.61
C GLN A 181 -11.30 -4.80 -6.99
N PRO A 182 -10.62 -3.91 -7.74
CA PRO A 182 -10.21 -2.61 -7.21
C PRO A 182 -11.43 -1.75 -6.88
N CYS A 183 -11.48 -1.19 -5.67
CA CYS A 183 -12.49 -0.21 -5.28
C CYS A 183 -11.91 1.17 -4.98
N TYR A 184 -10.65 1.22 -4.53
CA TYR A 184 -9.95 2.46 -4.27
C TYR A 184 -8.47 2.29 -4.57
N LYS A 185 -7.89 3.18 -5.39
CA LYS A 185 -6.44 3.25 -5.61
C LYS A 185 -6.01 4.69 -5.63
N THR A 186 -4.98 5.02 -4.86
CA THR A 186 -4.38 6.36 -4.85
C THR A 186 -2.87 6.27 -4.63
N HIS A 187 -2.19 7.39 -4.86
CA HIS A 187 -0.80 7.58 -4.47
C HIS A 187 -0.61 8.98 -3.91
N THR A 188 0.42 9.15 -3.09
CA THR A 188 0.81 10.45 -2.54
C THR A 188 2.33 10.57 -2.47
N HIS A 189 2.83 11.80 -2.45
CA HIS A 189 4.23 12.10 -2.19
C HIS A 189 4.35 12.74 -0.80
N PRO A 190 4.70 11.96 0.24
CA PRO A 190 4.56 12.39 1.63
C PRO A 190 5.70 13.28 2.11
N LEU A 191 6.74 13.51 1.31
CA LEU A 191 7.88 14.32 1.70
C LEU A 191 7.81 15.71 1.04
N LYS A 192 8.24 16.71 1.79
CA LYS A 192 8.49 18.08 1.28
C LYS A 192 9.97 18.40 1.45
N LYS A 193 10.51 19.25 0.58
CA LYS A 193 11.86 19.81 0.74
C LYS A 193 11.83 20.85 1.87
N GLU A 194 12.92 20.92 2.63
CA GLU A 194 13.05 21.90 3.71
C GLU A 194 13.20 23.33 3.19
N GLU A 195 13.87 23.51 2.04
CA GLU A 195 14.26 24.80 1.48
C GLU A 195 13.07 25.66 1.05
N ASP A 196 12.13 25.06 0.31
CA ASP A 196 11.02 25.76 -0.34
C ASP A 196 9.64 25.15 -0.05
N GLY A 197 9.58 24.08 0.76
CA GLY A 197 8.35 23.35 1.05
C GLY A 197 7.76 22.60 -0.15
N SER A 198 8.47 22.56 -1.30
CA SER A 198 8.01 21.86 -2.50
C SER A 198 7.95 20.35 -2.27
N GLN A 199 7.04 19.68 -2.96
CA GLN A 199 6.82 18.25 -2.79
C GLN A 199 7.96 17.44 -3.43
N VAL A 200 8.43 16.40 -2.73
CA VAL A 200 9.44 15.48 -3.25
C VAL A 200 8.73 14.38 -4.07
N THR A 201 8.60 14.61 -5.37
CA THR A 201 7.93 13.69 -6.31
C THR A 201 8.64 12.35 -6.50
N ARG A 202 9.89 12.20 -6.03
CA ARG A 202 10.64 10.94 -6.10
C ARG A 202 10.16 9.88 -5.12
N TYR A 203 9.68 10.26 -3.95
CA TYR A 203 9.25 9.28 -2.96
C TYR A 203 7.73 9.17 -2.98
N VAL A 204 7.20 7.98 -3.23
CA VAL A 204 5.77 7.75 -3.39
C VAL A 204 5.27 6.71 -2.41
N HIS A 205 4.10 6.98 -1.82
CA HIS A 205 3.29 5.98 -1.14
C HIS A 205 2.11 5.60 -2.02
N LEU A 206 1.87 4.30 -2.17
CA LEU A 206 0.79 3.72 -2.96
C LEU A 206 -0.21 3.05 -2.02
N TYR A 207 -1.50 3.29 -2.24
CA TYR A 207 -2.58 2.75 -1.42
C TYR A 207 -3.64 2.15 -2.33
N GLY A 208 -4.05 0.91 -2.02
CA GLY A 208 -5.01 0.16 -2.81
C GLY A 208 -5.93 -0.64 -1.90
N ILE A 209 -7.23 -0.60 -2.19
CA ILE A 209 -8.25 -1.42 -1.55
C ILE A 209 -8.92 -2.24 -2.66
N PHE A 210 -8.98 -3.54 -2.43
CA PHE A 210 -9.55 -4.52 -3.35
C PHE A 210 -10.59 -5.36 -2.61
N GLU A 211 -11.75 -5.50 -3.20
CA GLU A 211 -12.87 -6.26 -2.64
C GLU A 211 -12.68 -7.74 -2.95
N CYS A 212 -12.93 -8.58 -1.95
CA CYS A 212 -12.98 -10.03 -2.14
C CYS A 212 -14.32 -10.40 -2.79
N LYS A 213 -14.26 -10.99 -3.98
CA LYS A 213 -15.41 -11.71 -4.55
C LYS A 213 -15.39 -13.18 -4.15
#